data_AF-A0A8T4X6W2-F1
#
_entry.id   AF-A0A8T4X6W2-F1
#
_cell.length_a   1.000
_cell.length_b   1.000
_cell.length_c   1.000
_cell.angle_alpha   90.00
_cell.angle_beta   90.00
_cell.angle_gamma   90.00
#
_symmetry.space_group_name_H-M   'P 1'
#
loop_
_entity.id
_entity.type
_entity.pdbx_description
1 polymer ?
#
loop_
_entity_poly.entity_id
_entity_poly.type
_entity_poly.pdbx_seq_one_letter_code
_entity_poly.pdbx_strand_id
1 'polypeptide(L)' 'MNQDNHEDEKNGEFYENCATYFEFLRKKGRSDFNFEDEYYFTMPAISNH' A
#
# COMPACT_ATOMS: atom_id res chain seq x y z
N MET A 1 -22.89 13.80 -11.88
CA MET A 1 -22.06 13.25 -10.80
C MET A 1 -20.72 12.94 -11.43
N ASN A 2 -19.67 13.70 -11.10
CA ASN A 2 -18.30 13.39 -11.53
C ASN A 2 -17.43 13.63 -10.32
N GLN A 3 -17.42 12.65 -9.42
CA GLN A 3 -16.43 12.53 -8.39
C GLN A 3 -15.54 11.35 -8.81
N ASP A 4 -14.31 11.32 -8.29
CA ASP A 4 -13.43 10.15 -8.28
C ASP A 4 -12.49 10.01 -9.51
N ASN A 5 -11.34 10.68 -9.39
CA ASN A 5 -10.05 10.35 -10.05
C ASN A 5 -8.85 10.80 -9.19
N HIS A 6 -9.07 11.64 -8.15
CA HIS A 6 -8.00 12.15 -7.29
C HIS A 6 -7.63 11.21 -6.13
N GLU A 7 -8.48 10.26 -5.81
CA GLU A 7 -8.26 9.31 -4.71
C GLU A 7 -7.32 8.18 -5.14
N ASP A 8 -7.40 7.72 -6.40
CA ASP A 8 -6.54 6.65 -6.93
C ASP A 8 -5.06 7.04 -6.99
N GLU A 9 -4.74 8.29 -7.39
CA GLU A 9 -3.36 8.79 -7.38
C GLU A 9 -2.80 8.91 -5.96
N LYS A 10 -3.59 9.45 -5.01
CA LYS A 10 -3.16 9.59 -3.60
C LYS A 10 -3.01 8.24 -2.91
N ASN A 11 -3.87 7.28 -3.25
CA ASN A 11 -3.79 5.91 -2.78
C ASN A 11 -2.53 5.22 -3.34
N GLY A 12 -2.18 5.45 -4.61
CA GLY A 12 -0.95 4.95 -5.22
C GLY A 12 0.31 5.37 -4.46
N GLU A 13 0.46 6.66 -4.19
CA GLU A 13 1.60 7.20 -3.43
C GLU A 13 1.65 6.63 -2.01
N PHE A 14 0.50 6.47 -1.34
CA PHE A 14 0.42 5.84 -0.03
C PHE A 14 0.93 4.39 -0.06
N TYR A 15 0.46 3.57 -1.01
CA TYR A 15 0.88 2.17 -1.11
C TYR A 15 2.36 2.01 -1.49
N GLU A 16 2.91 2.91 -2.32
CA GLU A 16 4.35 2.97 -2.63
C GLU A 16 5.19 3.33 -1.41
N ASN A 17 4.73 4.30 -0.61
CA ASN A 17 5.41 4.69 0.63
C ASN A 17 5.42 3.53 1.64
N CYS A 18 4.31 2.81 1.79
CA CYS A 18 4.24 1.61 2.60
C CYS A 18 5.19 0.51 2.09
N ALA A 19 5.25 0.26 0.77
CA ALA A 19 6.19 -0.69 0.20
C ALA A 19 7.65 -0.33 0.53
N THR A 20 8.00 0.96 0.46
CA THR A 20 9.32 1.47 0.82
C THR A 20 9.65 1.25 2.30
N TYR A 21 8.66 1.48 3.19
CA TYR A 21 8.80 1.18 4.62
C TYR A 21 9.08 -0.31 4.87
N PHE A 22 8.34 -1.21 4.23
CA PHE A 22 8.56 -2.66 4.37
C PHE A 22 9.92 -3.10 3.83
N GLU A 23 10.40 -2.52 2.73
CA GLU A 23 11.77 -2.76 2.26
C GLU A 23 12.82 -2.30 3.27
N PHE A 24 12.63 -1.14 3.89
CA PHE A 24 13.53 -0.64 4.92
C PHE A 24 13.57 -1.54 6.15
N LEU A 25 12.43 -2.04 6.60
CA LEU A 25 12.35 -3.01 7.70
C LEU A 25 13.09 -4.30 7.34
N ARG A 26 12.84 -4.86 6.14
CA ARG A 26 13.50 -6.06 5.64
C ARG A 26 15.03 -5.91 5.59
N LYS A 27 15.53 -4.76 5.13
CA LYS A 27 16.98 -4.44 5.13
C LYS A 27 17.57 -4.41 6.54
N LYS A 28 16.76 -4.09 7.55
CA LYS A 28 17.16 -4.11 8.97
C LYS A 28 16.92 -5.47 9.65
N GLY A 29 16.46 -6.49 8.93
CA GLY A 29 16.08 -7.78 9.50
C GLY A 29 14.89 -7.69 10.45
N ARG A 30 14.01 -6.69 10.24
CA ARG A 30 12.77 -6.50 10.99
C ARG A 30 11.59 -6.73 10.08
N SER A 31 10.47 -7.07 10.68
CA SER A 31 9.19 -7.23 10.00
C SER A 31 8.10 -6.64 10.89
N ASP A 32 7.08 -6.07 10.27
CA ASP A 32 5.91 -5.52 10.97
C ASP A 32 4.68 -6.27 10.49
N PHE A 33 4.53 -7.52 10.95
CA PHE A 33 3.55 -8.47 10.44
C PHE A 33 2.10 -7.97 10.60
N ASN A 34 1.79 -7.28 11.71
CA ASN A 34 0.46 -6.73 11.93
C ASN A 34 0.13 -5.65 10.89
N PHE A 35 1.11 -4.81 10.55
CA PHE A 35 0.94 -3.77 9.55
C PHE A 35 0.97 -4.33 8.12
N GLU A 36 1.79 -5.35 7.84
CA GLU A 36 1.80 -6.05 6.55
C GLU A 36 0.43 -6.69 6.26
N ASP A 37 -0.18 -7.38 7.24
CA ASP A 37 -1.50 -7.99 7.09
C ASP A 37 -2.59 -6.95 6.81
N GLU A 38 -2.59 -5.82 7.54
CA GLU A 38 -3.53 -4.71 7.31
C GLU A 38 -3.32 -4.04 5.94
N TYR A 39 -2.06 -3.84 5.54
CA TYR A 39 -1.69 -3.30 4.24
C TYR A 39 -2.23 -4.15 3.09
N TYR A 40 -2.01 -5.48 3.14
CA TYR A 40 -2.52 -6.37 2.10
C TYR A 40 -4.05 -6.54 2.14
N PHE A 41 -4.68 -6.41 3.31
CA PHE A 41 -6.13 -6.45 3.44
C PHE A 41 -6.82 -5.21 2.86
N THR A 42 -6.20 -4.04 2.99
CA THR A 42 -6.74 -2.75 2.53
C THR A 42 -6.34 -2.41 1.10
N MET A 43 -5.26 -3.01 0.59
CA MET A 43 -4.81 -2.79 -0.78
C MET A 43 -5.94 -3.12 -1.76
N PRO A 44 -6.35 -2.17 -2.61
CA PRO A 44 -7.35 -2.44 -3.62
C PRO A 44 -6.83 -3.57 -4.51
N ALA A 45 -7.65 -4.59 -4.72
CA ALA A 45 -7.33 -5.65 -5.65
C ALA A 45 -7.19 -5.02 -7.05
N ILE A 46 -5.94 -4.78 -7.49
CA ILE A 46 -5.65 -4.40 -8.87
C ILE A 46 -5.82 -5.65 -9.74
N SER A 47 -7.06 -6.12 -9.87
CA SER A 47 -7.43 -7.13 -10.83
C SER A 47 -7.72 -6.42 -12.14
N ASN A 48 -6.71 -6.26 -12.99
CA ASN A 48 -6.92 -5.94 -14.40
C ASN A 48 -7.73 -7.10 -15.02
N HIS A 49 -9.02 -6.89 -15.30
CA HIS A 49 -9.82 -7.78 -16.16
C HIS A 49 -9.77 -7.29 -17.60
#